data_AF-A0A093ZWR8-F1
#
_entry.id   AF-A0A093ZWR8-F1
#
_cell.length_a   1.000
_cell.length_b   1.000
_cell.length_c   1.000
_cell.angle_alpha   90.00
_cell.angle_beta   90.00
_cell.angle_gamma   90.00
#
_symmetry.space_group_name_H-M   'P 1'
#
loop_
_entity.id
_entity.type
_entity.pdbx_description
1 polymer ?
#
loop_
_entity_poly.entity_id
_entity_poly.type
_entity_poly.pdbx_seq_one_letter_code
_entity_poly.pdbx_strand_id
1 'polypeptide(L)'
;MAQFLDRYRIIESQKEDTVTFIKDLLVYIDKLENDLRGENHRLAKELDDAQLDLEDARRTPHTSSVAAAISSQEQNRNPYIIVLIDGDGTIFHEEYIRQGLEGGKKAANALRNAALEQCPNIPDDVEVIAKIFANVSGLAKAMKRVGVLDNPEDLREFTLGFTQGKASFDFIDVGHGKERADSKIREATRWNIRNHNCKQILLGVSHDAGYAPFLDEILRDESTTRRVSIIEGTPIVRELAATGTRVLNFDHIFRNDKLIERQSPYSQFQQLSHGLPPSQLQALSNGRTQSPTPPSTWAGVTSIPLTTPPPMVFPVAVKNGTTNSSNAVINIVTPHPKLDDWVPGDRGLDPTLTISAVVLERTKRRAGNTKLCNNHYLRGPCPKGDECVFEHKHKATEEELKAIAYLTRLNPCVNGQDCDVEYCIYGHHCPSVGLNLAAVGGNGKGEDGVCAAFGCRFGADGHPPGTVIRHPKKWDKDTMQLRLATILVLLPAIPAILAAPVAKPLAAPVPNPQLGFLDAANKLLLNAIGVGAGN
;
A
#
# COMPACT_ATOMS: atom_id res chain seq x y z
N MET A 1 -96.32 78.23 24.83
CA MET A 1 -96.22 77.27 23.71
C MET A 1 -94.76 76.93 23.37
N ALA A 2 -93.89 77.91 23.11
CA ALA A 2 -92.47 77.67 22.76
C ALA A 2 -91.70 76.81 23.79
N GLN A 3 -91.80 77.10 25.09
CA GLN A 3 -91.12 76.33 26.16
C GLN A 3 -91.60 74.87 26.29
N PHE A 4 -92.85 74.59 25.91
CA PHE A 4 -93.39 73.21 25.93
C PHE A 4 -92.84 72.40 24.76
N LEU A 5 -92.80 72.99 23.56
CA LEU A 5 -92.23 72.35 22.37
C LEU A 5 -90.74 72.05 22.55
N ASP A 6 -90.01 72.92 23.24
CA ASP A 6 -88.58 72.72 23.52
C ASP A 6 -88.33 71.54 24.46
N ARG A 7 -89.11 71.45 25.56
CA ARG A 7 -89.07 70.29 26.46
C ARG A 7 -89.49 68.98 25.78
N TYR A 8 -90.51 69.04 24.91
CA TYR A 8 -90.95 67.86 24.16
C TYR A 8 -89.82 67.34 23.25
N ARG A 9 -89.13 68.24 22.52
CA ARG A 9 -87.96 67.87 21.68
C ARG A 9 -86.82 67.27 22.49
N ILE A 10 -86.53 67.79 23.68
CA ILE A 10 -85.49 67.22 24.56
C ILE A 10 -85.84 65.78 24.96
N ILE A 11 -87.10 65.52 25.33
CA ILE A 11 -87.55 64.17 25.69
C ILE A 11 -87.51 63.23 24.48
N GLU A 12 -87.87 63.73 23.30
CA GLU A 12 -87.81 62.97 22.04
C GLU A 12 -86.37 62.61 21.67
N SER A 13 -85.44 63.57 21.77
CA SER A 13 -84.00 63.34 21.60
C SER A 13 -83.45 62.32 22.60
N GLN A 14 -83.80 62.43 23.89
CA GLN A 14 -83.38 61.47 24.91
C GLN A 14 -83.90 60.06 24.62
N LYS A 15 -85.10 59.94 24.05
CA LYS A 15 -85.67 58.66 23.63
C LYS A 15 -84.89 58.07 22.45
N GLU A 16 -84.52 58.90 21.47
CA GLU A 16 -83.68 58.47 20.34
C GLU A 16 -82.27 58.06 20.79
N ASP A 17 -81.66 58.81 21.71
CA ASP A 17 -80.36 58.49 22.31
C ASP A 17 -80.41 57.16 23.06
N THR A 18 -81.49 56.92 23.83
CA THR A 18 -81.70 55.67 24.56
C THR A 18 -81.86 54.49 23.60
N VAL A 19 -82.62 54.65 22.52
CA VAL A 19 -82.78 53.60 21.49
C VAL A 19 -81.46 53.31 20.80
N THR A 20 -80.66 54.34 20.52
CA THR A 20 -79.32 54.19 19.91
C THR A 20 -78.38 53.46 20.85
N PHE A 21 -78.34 53.85 22.13
CA PHE A 21 -77.54 53.17 23.15
C PHE A 21 -77.94 51.70 23.32
N ILE A 22 -79.24 51.37 23.31
CA ILE A 22 -79.70 49.97 23.36
C ILE A 22 -79.22 49.19 22.13
N LYS A 23 -79.26 49.79 20.93
CA LYS A 23 -78.74 49.13 19.71
C LYS A 23 -77.24 48.87 19.82
N ASP A 24 -76.47 49.86 20.29
CA ASP A 24 -75.03 49.71 20.47
C ASP A 24 -74.70 48.63 21.51
N LEU A 25 -75.49 48.55 22.59
CA LEU A 25 -75.35 47.50 23.61
C LEU A 25 -75.62 46.11 23.02
N LEU A 26 -76.66 45.96 22.18
CA LEU A 26 -76.97 44.69 21.52
C LEU A 26 -75.87 44.26 20.56
N VAL A 27 -75.32 45.20 19.78
CA VAL A 27 -74.16 44.93 18.90
C VAL A 27 -72.93 44.53 19.70
N TYR A 28 -72.69 45.19 20.84
CA TYR A 28 -71.57 44.84 21.71
C TYR A 28 -71.73 43.42 22.32
N ILE A 29 -72.94 43.07 22.76
CA ILE A 29 -73.24 41.74 23.29
C ILE A 29 -73.07 40.67 22.19
N ASP A 30 -73.60 40.90 20.99
CA ASP A 30 -73.45 39.97 19.86
C ASP A 30 -71.97 39.74 19.51
N LYS A 31 -71.18 40.82 19.49
CA LYS A 31 -69.74 40.72 19.29
C LYS A 31 -69.06 39.89 20.39
N LEU A 32 -69.39 40.16 21.66
CA LEU A 32 -68.81 39.45 22.80
C LEU A 32 -69.17 37.96 22.80
N GLU A 33 -70.41 37.62 22.45
CA GLU A 33 -70.85 36.23 22.30
C GLU A 33 -70.12 35.52 21.16
N ASN A 34 -69.93 36.19 20.02
CA ASN A 34 -69.17 35.65 18.90
C ASN A 34 -67.70 35.42 19.25
N ASP A 35 -67.07 36.37 19.94
CA ASP A 35 -65.68 36.25 20.41
C ASP A 35 -65.54 35.07 21.40
N LEU A 36 -66.45 34.95 22.37
CA LEU A 36 -66.49 33.84 23.33
C LEU A 36 -66.71 32.47 22.66
N ARG A 37 -67.58 32.41 21.65
CA ARG A 37 -67.80 31.18 20.87
C ARG A 37 -66.54 30.79 20.08
N GLY A 38 -65.86 31.77 19.50
CA GLY A 38 -64.58 31.56 18.80
C GLY A 38 -63.50 31.03 19.73
N GLU A 39 -63.35 31.64 20.90
CA GLU A 39 -62.35 31.24 21.90
C GLU A 39 -62.63 29.83 22.44
N ASN A 40 -63.90 29.50 22.71
CA ASN A 40 -64.30 28.16 23.13
C ASN A 40 -64.01 27.11 22.04
N HIS A 41 -64.23 27.45 20.77
CA HIS A 41 -63.90 26.53 19.67
C HIS A 41 -62.38 26.32 19.55
N ARG A 42 -61.58 27.38 19.71
CA ARG A 42 -60.12 27.30 19.72
C ARG A 42 -59.62 26.42 20.86
N LEU A 43 -60.09 26.66 22.08
CA LEU A 43 -59.71 25.87 23.26
C LEU A 43 -60.15 24.41 23.15
N ALA A 44 -61.33 24.13 22.59
CA ALA A 44 -61.78 22.77 22.37
C ALA A 44 -60.88 22.02 21.38
N LYS A 45 -60.41 22.70 20.33
CA LYS A 45 -59.46 22.13 19.37
C LYS A 45 -58.10 21.88 20.00
N GLU A 46 -57.56 22.85 20.75
CA GLU A 46 -56.28 22.68 21.46
C GLU A 46 -56.33 21.53 22.48
N LEU A 47 -57.47 21.33 23.14
CA LEU A 47 -57.69 20.20 24.03
C LEU A 47 -57.68 18.86 23.28
N ASP A 48 -58.36 18.78 22.14
CA ASP A 48 -58.42 17.57 21.30
C ASP A 48 -57.02 17.22 20.76
N ASP A 49 -56.31 18.22 20.22
CA ASP A 49 -54.93 18.06 19.73
C ASP A 49 -54.00 17.57 20.86
N ALA A 50 -54.07 18.18 22.05
CA ALA A 50 -53.27 17.76 23.21
C ALA A 50 -53.65 16.36 23.72
N GLN A 51 -54.91 15.94 23.60
CA GLN A 51 -55.36 14.60 23.95
C GLN A 51 -54.83 13.56 22.97
N LEU A 52 -54.79 13.87 21.67
CA LEU A 52 -54.19 13.02 20.66
C LEU A 52 -52.68 12.85 20.90
N ASP A 53 -51.97 13.93 21.20
CA ASP A 53 -50.54 13.89 21.55
C ASP A 53 -50.27 13.05 22.81
N LEU A 54 -51.12 13.16 23.83
CA LEU A 54 -51.00 12.39 25.07
C LEU A 54 -51.28 10.89 24.83
N GLU A 55 -52.26 10.57 24.00
CA GLU A 55 -52.57 9.18 23.61
C GLU A 55 -51.43 8.57 22.79
N ASP A 56 -50.82 9.32 21.87
CA ASP A 56 -49.62 8.86 21.15
C ASP A 56 -48.42 8.65 22.09
N ALA A 57 -48.21 9.58 23.04
CA ALA A 57 -47.22 9.45 24.11
C ALA A 57 -47.50 8.28 25.08
N ARG A 58 -48.75 7.82 25.22
CA ARG A 58 -49.13 6.62 25.99
C ARG A 58 -49.02 5.31 25.20
N ARG A 59 -49.05 5.36 23.87
CA ARG A 59 -48.83 4.19 22.99
C ARG A 59 -47.35 3.90 22.73
N THR A 60 -46.53 4.94 22.73
CA THR A 60 -45.06 4.87 22.55
C THR A 60 -44.25 4.07 23.59
N PRO A 61 -44.66 3.85 24.86
CA PRO A 61 -43.88 3.03 25.81
C PRO A 61 -43.84 1.54 25.42
N HIS A 62 -44.90 1.02 24.82
CA HIS A 62 -44.96 -0.39 24.40
C HIS A 62 -44.33 -0.63 23.02
N THR A 63 -44.41 0.33 22.11
CA THR A 63 -43.73 0.24 20.81
C THR A 63 -42.24 0.57 20.92
N SER A 64 -41.81 1.51 21.77
CA SER A 64 -40.37 1.81 21.95
C SER A 64 -39.63 0.69 22.67
N SER A 65 -40.24 0.02 23.65
CA SER A 65 -39.62 -1.14 24.30
C SER A 65 -39.46 -2.32 23.34
N VAL A 66 -40.47 -2.59 22.51
CA VAL A 66 -40.45 -3.71 21.57
C VAL A 66 -39.63 -3.37 20.32
N ALA A 67 -39.68 -2.14 19.81
CA ALA A 67 -38.83 -1.68 18.71
C ALA A 67 -37.36 -1.51 19.13
N ALA A 68 -37.07 -1.07 20.37
CA ALA A 68 -35.72 -1.08 20.90
C ALA A 68 -35.24 -2.52 21.19
N ALA A 69 -36.12 -3.42 21.65
CA ALA A 69 -35.79 -4.83 21.79
C ALA A 69 -35.53 -5.50 20.42
N ILE A 70 -36.36 -5.24 19.42
CA ILE A 70 -36.18 -5.72 18.03
C ILE A 70 -34.91 -5.11 17.42
N SER A 71 -34.69 -3.80 17.58
CA SER A 71 -33.47 -3.12 17.13
C SER A 71 -32.22 -3.66 17.83
N SER A 72 -32.30 -3.96 19.13
CA SER A 72 -31.20 -4.60 19.89
C SER A 72 -30.97 -6.07 19.51
N GLN A 73 -32.02 -6.82 19.12
CA GLN A 73 -31.91 -8.17 18.58
C GLN A 73 -31.36 -8.18 17.14
N GLU A 74 -31.67 -7.16 16.33
CA GLU A 74 -31.08 -6.99 15.00
C GLU A 74 -29.62 -6.51 15.08
N GLN A 75 -29.28 -5.64 16.05
CA GLN A 75 -27.93 -5.12 16.35
C GLN A 75 -26.98 -6.13 17.02
N ASN A 76 -27.31 -7.41 16.97
CA ASN A 76 -26.47 -8.47 17.51
C ASN A 76 -26.48 -9.74 16.64
N ARG A 77 -26.97 -9.65 15.40
CA ARG A 77 -26.87 -10.75 14.44
C ARG A 77 -25.45 -10.82 13.89
N ASN A 78 -24.86 -12.02 13.89
CA ASN A 78 -23.48 -12.27 13.44
C ASN A 78 -22.44 -11.40 14.18
N PRO A 79 -22.33 -11.53 15.52
CA PRO A 79 -21.29 -10.83 16.26
C PRO A 79 -19.92 -11.29 15.77
N TYR A 80 -18.96 -10.38 15.66
CA TYR A 80 -17.60 -10.75 15.25
C TYR A 80 -16.50 -9.93 15.92
N ILE A 81 -15.32 -10.53 16.02
CA ILE A 81 -14.05 -9.88 16.36
C ILE A 81 -13.29 -9.71 15.06
N ILE A 82 -12.71 -8.53 14.81
CA ILE A 82 -11.81 -8.34 13.67
C ILE A 82 -10.37 -8.13 14.12
N VAL A 83 -9.47 -8.88 13.52
CA VAL A 83 -8.02 -8.81 13.73
C VAL A 83 -7.39 -8.23 12.47
N LEU A 84 -6.78 -7.05 12.59
CA LEU A 84 -6.14 -6.34 11.48
C LEU A 84 -4.65 -6.22 11.79
N ILE A 85 -3.80 -6.84 10.99
CA ILE A 85 -2.38 -6.95 11.28
C ILE A 85 -1.58 -6.34 10.15
N ASP A 86 -0.66 -5.44 10.52
CA ASP A 86 0.42 -5.00 9.66
C ASP A 86 1.55 -6.05 9.75
N GLY A 87 1.57 -6.94 8.76
CA GLY A 87 2.44 -8.11 8.75
C GLY A 87 3.89 -7.81 8.40
N ASP A 88 4.23 -6.56 8.01
CA ASP A 88 5.61 -6.16 7.77
C ASP A 88 6.38 -5.96 9.10
N GLY A 89 5.69 -5.55 10.17
CA GLY A 89 6.29 -5.37 11.50
C GLY A 89 5.72 -6.25 12.62
N THR A 90 4.58 -6.92 12.40
CA THR A 90 4.02 -7.94 13.31
C THR A 90 4.20 -9.32 12.69
N ILE A 91 5.38 -9.90 12.90
CA ILE A 91 5.85 -11.08 12.16
C ILE A 91 5.60 -12.36 12.98
N PHE A 92 5.06 -13.41 12.35
CA PHE A 92 4.87 -14.71 12.99
C PHE A 92 6.20 -15.38 13.36
N HIS A 93 6.18 -16.24 14.37
CA HIS A 93 7.34 -17.07 14.71
C HIS A 93 7.84 -17.91 13.54
N GLU A 94 9.16 -18.03 13.45
CA GLU A 94 9.80 -18.79 12.38
C GLU A 94 9.40 -20.27 12.38
N GLU A 95 9.04 -20.82 13.55
CA GLU A 95 8.55 -22.20 13.68
C GLU A 95 7.26 -22.44 12.90
N TYR A 96 6.34 -21.47 12.88
CA TYR A 96 5.15 -21.56 12.04
C TYR A 96 5.52 -21.40 10.56
N ILE A 97 6.40 -20.44 10.23
CA ILE A 97 6.73 -20.13 8.84
C ILE A 97 7.49 -21.29 8.17
N ARG A 98 8.45 -21.90 8.87
CA ARG A 98 9.24 -23.06 8.37
C ARG A 98 8.40 -24.30 8.11
N GLN A 99 7.19 -24.39 8.67
CA GLN A 99 6.25 -25.48 8.42
C GLN A 99 5.36 -25.25 7.18
N GLY A 100 5.59 -24.16 6.43
CA GLY A 100 4.86 -23.86 5.19
C GLY A 100 3.35 -23.87 5.40
N LEU A 101 2.64 -24.60 4.53
CA LEU A 101 1.17 -24.65 4.52
C LEU A 101 0.56 -25.07 5.87
N GLU A 102 1.10 -26.11 6.51
CA GLU A 102 0.56 -26.60 7.78
C GLU A 102 0.86 -25.63 8.93
N GLY A 103 2.00 -24.95 8.88
CA GLY A 103 2.34 -23.89 9.81
C GLY A 103 1.38 -22.71 9.75
N GLY A 104 1.00 -22.30 8.53
CA GLY A 104 -0.01 -21.27 8.30
C GLY A 104 -1.35 -21.63 8.95
N LYS A 105 -1.83 -22.86 8.74
CA LYS A 105 -3.08 -23.35 9.36
C LYS A 105 -3.01 -23.36 10.89
N LYS A 106 -1.88 -23.77 11.45
CA LYS A 106 -1.66 -23.76 12.91
C LYS A 106 -1.66 -22.34 13.46
N ALA A 107 -0.97 -21.41 12.80
CA ALA A 107 -0.96 -20.00 13.19
C ALA A 107 -2.35 -19.36 13.13
N ALA A 108 -3.16 -19.67 12.11
CA ALA A 108 -4.55 -19.21 12.03
C ALA A 108 -5.39 -19.71 13.22
N ASN A 109 -5.27 -20.99 13.59
CA ASN A 109 -5.96 -21.53 14.76
C ASN A 109 -5.47 -20.89 16.07
N ALA A 110 -4.15 -20.71 16.24
CA ALA A 110 -3.58 -20.05 17.42
C ALA A 110 -4.08 -18.61 17.56
N LEU A 111 -4.06 -17.84 16.47
CA LEU A 111 -4.54 -16.45 16.47
C LEU A 111 -6.04 -16.36 16.81
N ARG A 112 -6.86 -17.26 16.26
CA ARG A 112 -8.29 -17.33 16.61
C ARG A 112 -8.49 -17.58 18.09
N ASN A 113 -7.80 -18.57 18.66
CA ASN A 113 -7.95 -18.93 20.07
C ASN A 113 -7.48 -17.79 20.98
N ALA A 114 -6.33 -17.19 20.68
CA ALA A 114 -5.82 -16.04 21.42
C ALA A 114 -6.77 -14.83 21.34
N ALA A 115 -7.38 -14.56 20.17
CA ALA A 115 -8.35 -13.49 20.02
C ALA A 115 -9.60 -13.69 20.90
N LEU A 116 -10.11 -14.94 20.97
CA LEU A 116 -11.26 -15.29 21.80
C LEU A 116 -10.94 -15.18 23.30
N GLU A 117 -9.77 -15.67 23.73
CA GLU A 117 -9.33 -15.62 25.13
C GLU A 117 -9.20 -14.18 25.67
N GLN A 118 -8.81 -13.22 24.82
CA GLN A 118 -8.70 -11.82 25.24
C GLN A 118 -10.04 -11.09 25.37
N CYS A 119 -11.13 -11.73 24.91
CA CYS A 119 -12.46 -11.15 24.86
C CYS A 119 -13.53 -12.04 25.53
N PRO A 120 -13.42 -12.32 26.85
CA PRO A 120 -14.25 -13.30 27.54
C PRO A 120 -15.72 -12.90 27.73
N ASN A 121 -16.07 -11.63 27.53
CA ASN A 121 -17.43 -11.10 27.73
C ASN A 121 -18.27 -11.05 26.44
N ILE A 122 -17.90 -11.87 25.44
CA ILE A 122 -18.52 -11.89 24.11
C ILE A 122 -19.37 -13.17 23.96
N PRO A 123 -20.49 -13.14 23.21
CA PRO A 123 -21.31 -14.32 22.93
C PRO A 123 -20.52 -15.52 22.36
N ASP A 124 -20.96 -16.74 22.68
CA ASP A 124 -20.31 -17.99 22.25
C ASP A 124 -20.31 -18.20 20.72
N ASP A 125 -21.23 -17.55 20.00
CA ASP A 125 -21.39 -17.63 18.54
C ASP A 125 -20.60 -16.56 17.78
N VAL A 126 -19.65 -15.88 18.43
CA VAL A 126 -18.83 -14.86 17.79
C VAL A 126 -17.88 -15.43 16.73
N GLU A 127 -17.91 -14.82 15.55
CA GLU A 127 -16.96 -15.13 14.48
C GLU A 127 -15.67 -14.33 14.66
N VAL A 128 -14.51 -14.92 14.38
CA VAL A 128 -13.25 -14.18 14.32
C VAL A 128 -12.89 -13.98 12.86
N ILE A 129 -12.66 -12.74 12.46
CA ILE A 129 -12.21 -12.38 11.11
C ILE A 129 -10.77 -11.87 11.24
N ALA A 130 -9.84 -12.37 10.43
CA ALA A 130 -8.46 -11.90 10.46
C ALA A 130 -8.01 -11.45 9.07
N LYS A 131 -7.37 -10.29 9.00
CA LYS A 131 -6.78 -9.76 7.76
C LYS A 131 -5.37 -9.30 8.06
N ILE A 132 -4.40 -9.98 7.45
CA ILE A 132 -2.99 -9.61 7.52
C ILE A 132 -2.62 -8.95 6.21
N PHE A 133 -2.08 -7.74 6.29
CA PHE A 133 -1.59 -7.00 5.14
C PHE A 133 -0.07 -6.95 5.22
N ALA A 134 0.62 -7.49 4.22
CA ALA A 134 2.07 -7.45 4.19
C ALA A 134 2.58 -7.39 2.75
N ASN A 135 3.79 -6.88 2.57
CA ASN A 135 4.52 -7.08 1.34
C ASN A 135 5.23 -8.43 1.39
N VAL A 136 4.56 -9.50 0.96
CA VAL A 136 5.08 -10.89 1.12
C VAL A 136 6.45 -11.05 0.46
N SER A 137 6.61 -10.46 -0.73
CA SER A 137 7.89 -10.46 -1.47
C SER A 137 9.00 -9.70 -0.73
N GLY A 138 8.68 -8.56 -0.12
CA GLY A 138 9.60 -7.78 0.70
C GLY A 138 10.01 -8.50 1.99
N LEU A 139 9.02 -9.04 2.70
CA LEU A 139 9.20 -9.79 3.93
C LEU A 139 10.03 -11.06 3.71
N ALA A 140 9.76 -11.84 2.66
CA ALA A 140 10.56 -13.03 2.31
C ALA A 140 12.05 -12.69 2.10
N LYS A 141 12.33 -11.59 1.38
CA LYS A 141 13.70 -11.12 1.14
C LYS A 141 14.38 -10.66 2.43
N ALA A 142 13.65 -9.98 3.32
CA ALA A 142 14.16 -9.53 4.61
C ALA A 142 14.50 -10.73 5.52
N MET A 143 13.57 -11.67 5.67
CA MET A 143 13.75 -12.88 6.49
C MET A 143 14.90 -13.75 5.99
N LYS A 144 15.06 -13.90 4.67
CA LYS A 144 16.19 -14.62 4.07
C LYS A 144 17.52 -13.95 4.34
N ARG A 145 17.57 -12.61 4.31
CA ARG A 145 18.80 -11.85 4.58
C ARG A 145 19.28 -12.03 6.03
N VAL A 146 18.36 -12.10 6.97
CA VAL A 146 18.65 -12.30 8.41
C VAL A 146 18.92 -13.78 8.74
N GLY A 147 18.70 -14.70 7.80
CA GLY A 147 18.91 -16.14 8.00
C GLY A 147 17.80 -16.83 8.80
N VAL A 148 16.63 -16.20 8.89
CA VAL A 148 15.43 -16.76 9.53
C VAL A 148 14.75 -17.76 8.58
N LEU A 149 14.86 -17.51 7.27
CA LEU A 149 14.21 -18.27 6.22
C LEU A 149 15.24 -18.77 5.22
N ASP A 150 15.33 -20.08 5.04
CA ASP A 150 16.23 -20.70 4.07
C ASP A 150 15.61 -20.64 2.65
N ASN A 151 14.34 -21.06 2.57
CA ASN A 151 13.56 -21.11 1.34
C ASN A 151 12.42 -20.07 1.35
N PRO A 152 12.42 -19.08 0.44
CA PRO A 152 11.35 -18.08 0.38
C PRO A 152 9.96 -18.67 0.09
N GLU A 153 9.89 -19.87 -0.51
CA GLU A 153 8.62 -20.55 -0.74
C GLU A 153 7.92 -20.95 0.56
N ASP A 154 8.64 -21.19 1.66
CA ASP A 154 8.01 -21.58 2.92
C ASP A 154 7.12 -20.45 3.45
N LEU A 155 7.52 -19.19 3.28
CA LEU A 155 6.67 -18.04 3.62
C LEU A 155 5.45 -17.98 2.70
N ARG A 156 5.59 -18.26 1.41
CA ARG A 156 4.47 -18.26 0.45
C ARG A 156 3.48 -19.39 0.76
N GLU A 157 3.97 -20.57 1.11
CA GLU A 157 3.11 -21.68 1.56
C GLU A 157 2.44 -21.36 2.89
N PHE A 158 3.16 -20.72 3.81
CA PHE A 158 2.61 -20.24 5.08
C PHE A 158 1.44 -19.27 4.87
N THR A 159 1.57 -18.28 3.98
CA THR A 159 0.47 -17.33 3.72
C THR A 159 -0.76 -18.02 3.11
N LEU A 160 -0.56 -18.99 2.23
CA LEU A 160 -1.63 -19.84 1.71
C LEU A 160 -2.27 -20.68 2.81
N GLY A 161 -1.45 -21.29 3.67
CA GLY A 161 -1.91 -22.11 4.78
C GLY A 161 -2.73 -21.32 5.79
N PHE A 162 -2.31 -20.09 6.09
CA PHE A 162 -3.03 -19.18 6.97
C PHE A 162 -4.42 -18.86 6.41
N THR A 163 -4.48 -18.48 5.13
CA THR A 163 -5.73 -18.16 4.43
C THR A 163 -6.66 -19.38 4.35
N GLN A 164 -6.11 -20.58 4.16
CA GLN A 164 -6.89 -21.83 4.13
C GLN A 164 -7.29 -22.32 5.53
N GLY A 165 -6.67 -21.81 6.60
CA GLY A 165 -6.88 -22.29 7.96
C GLY A 165 -8.27 -21.98 8.51
N LYS A 166 -8.86 -20.85 8.09
CA LYS A 166 -10.24 -20.42 8.42
C LYS A 166 -10.83 -19.66 7.25
N ALA A 167 -12.12 -19.85 6.98
CA ALA A 167 -12.81 -19.19 5.87
C ALA A 167 -12.85 -17.66 5.99
N SER A 168 -12.76 -17.13 7.21
CA SER A 168 -12.79 -15.71 7.56
C SER A 168 -11.40 -15.08 7.69
N PHE A 169 -10.35 -15.82 7.35
CA PHE A 169 -8.96 -15.40 7.51
C PHE A 169 -8.32 -15.17 6.15
N ASP A 170 -7.72 -13.99 5.98
CA ASP A 170 -7.06 -13.59 4.75
C ASP A 170 -5.62 -13.15 5.04
N PHE A 171 -4.67 -13.67 4.26
CA PHE A 171 -3.33 -13.12 4.16
C PHE A 171 -3.20 -12.39 2.81
N ILE A 172 -3.20 -11.06 2.84
CA ILE A 172 -3.22 -10.21 1.66
C ILE A 172 -1.80 -9.70 1.35
N ASP A 173 -1.27 -10.13 0.21
CA ASP A 173 -0.08 -9.49 -0.37
C ASP A 173 -0.46 -8.13 -0.96
N VAL A 174 -0.03 -7.05 -0.31
CA VAL A 174 -0.27 -5.68 -0.79
C VAL A 174 0.80 -5.20 -1.77
N GLY A 175 1.81 -6.02 -2.04
CA GLY A 175 2.90 -5.72 -2.94
C GLY A 175 3.82 -4.61 -2.42
N HIS A 176 4.60 -4.03 -3.34
CA HIS A 176 5.57 -2.98 -3.02
C HIS A 176 4.92 -1.59 -2.98
N GLY A 177 5.27 -0.77 -1.98
CA GLY A 177 4.83 0.62 -1.85
C GLY A 177 4.66 1.02 -0.39
N LYS A 178 4.86 2.30 -0.09
CA LYS A 178 4.65 2.84 1.26
C LYS A 178 3.15 2.98 1.53
N GLU A 179 2.72 2.78 2.77
CA GLU A 179 1.35 3.00 3.26
C GLU A 179 0.24 2.13 2.61
N ARG A 180 0.59 1.08 1.85
CA ARG A 180 -0.41 0.18 1.24
C ARG A 180 -1.12 -0.69 2.28
N ALA A 181 -0.39 -1.20 3.27
CA ALA A 181 -0.97 -1.91 4.42
C ALA A 181 -1.72 -0.92 5.32
N ASP A 182 -1.10 0.21 5.64
CA ASP A 182 -1.60 1.20 6.59
C ASP A 182 -2.95 1.78 6.17
N SER A 183 -3.09 2.13 4.88
CA SER A 183 -4.37 2.64 4.36
C SER A 183 -5.49 1.62 4.49
N LYS A 184 -5.23 0.34 4.22
CA LYS A 184 -6.21 -0.75 4.39
C LYS A 184 -6.58 -0.96 5.85
N ILE A 185 -5.60 -0.93 6.76
CA ILE A 185 -5.83 -1.10 8.20
C ILE A 185 -6.62 0.08 8.76
N ARG A 186 -6.26 1.31 8.39
CA ARG A 186 -6.99 2.53 8.81
C ARG A 186 -8.44 2.49 8.38
N GLU A 187 -8.70 2.25 7.09
CA GLU A 187 -10.07 2.21 6.56
C GLU A 187 -10.88 1.03 7.10
N ALA A 188 -10.28 -0.16 7.21
CA ALA A 188 -10.95 -1.31 7.83
C ALA A 188 -11.31 -1.02 9.29
N THR A 189 -10.42 -0.38 10.05
CA THR A 189 -10.69 0.02 11.44
C THR A 189 -11.85 1.03 11.51
N ARG A 190 -11.84 2.07 10.67
CA ARG A 190 -12.93 3.07 10.60
C ARG A 190 -14.29 2.45 10.29
N TRP A 191 -14.32 1.49 9.37
CA TRP A 191 -15.55 0.78 9.02
C TRP A 191 -16.06 -0.05 10.20
N ASN A 192 -15.18 -0.83 10.82
CA ASN A 192 -15.57 -1.80 11.84
C ASN A 192 -15.91 -1.17 13.19
N ILE A 193 -15.26 -0.05 13.57
CA ILE A 193 -15.56 0.61 14.85
C ILE A 193 -16.99 1.18 14.88
N ARG A 194 -17.50 1.59 13.71
CA ARG A 194 -18.88 2.09 13.51
C ARG A 194 -19.91 0.96 13.39
N ASN A 195 -19.47 -0.28 13.22
CA ASN A 195 -20.37 -1.43 13.12
C ASN A 195 -20.68 -1.98 14.52
N HIS A 196 -21.96 -2.05 14.88
CA HIS A 196 -22.43 -2.60 16.15
C HIS A 196 -22.21 -4.11 16.28
N ASN A 197 -22.15 -4.85 15.17
CA ASN A 197 -21.88 -6.29 15.18
C ASN A 197 -20.41 -6.60 15.46
N CYS A 198 -19.50 -5.66 15.17
CA CYS A 198 -18.09 -5.79 15.53
C CYS A 198 -17.94 -5.60 17.04
N LYS A 199 -17.58 -6.63 17.79
CA LYS A 199 -17.49 -6.54 19.25
C LYS A 199 -16.12 -6.06 19.71
N GLN A 200 -15.06 -6.46 19.02
CA GLN A 200 -13.69 -6.05 19.31
C GLN A 200 -12.88 -5.89 18.02
N ILE A 201 -11.96 -4.91 18.02
CA ILE A 201 -10.93 -4.71 16.99
C ILE A 201 -9.56 -4.95 17.63
N LEU A 202 -8.80 -5.90 17.08
CA LEU A 202 -7.43 -6.19 17.50
C LEU A 202 -6.46 -5.72 16.41
N LEU A 203 -5.52 -4.83 16.75
CA LEU A 203 -4.61 -4.17 15.81
C LEU A 203 -3.17 -4.61 16.02
N GLY A 204 -2.60 -5.35 15.07
CA GLY A 204 -1.18 -5.70 15.04
C GLY A 204 -0.33 -4.60 14.40
N VAL A 205 -0.23 -3.45 15.06
CA VAL A 205 0.45 -2.22 14.55
C VAL A 205 1.47 -1.64 15.52
N SER A 206 1.87 -2.39 16.57
CA SER A 206 2.66 -1.88 17.71
C SER A 206 4.00 -1.22 17.34
N HIS A 207 4.52 -1.52 16.16
CA HIS A 207 5.86 -1.14 15.71
C HIS A 207 5.94 0.23 15.01
N ASP A 208 4.80 0.81 14.56
CA ASP A 208 4.77 2.02 13.74
C ASP A 208 3.98 3.16 14.42
N ALA A 209 4.69 4.24 14.72
CA ALA A 209 4.12 5.45 15.32
C ALA A 209 3.18 6.20 14.36
N GLY A 210 3.22 5.90 13.06
CA GLY A 210 2.33 6.47 12.05
C GLY A 210 0.85 6.19 12.29
N TYR A 211 0.51 5.15 13.05
CA TYR A 211 -0.88 4.85 13.42
C TYR A 211 -1.40 5.71 14.59
N ALA A 212 -0.55 6.35 15.38
CA ALA A 212 -0.97 7.07 16.59
C ALA A 212 -1.93 8.25 16.30
N PRO A 213 -1.67 9.15 15.33
CA PRO A 213 -2.61 10.23 15.00
C PRO A 213 -3.98 9.72 14.54
N PHE A 214 -3.99 8.56 13.89
CA PHE A 214 -5.23 7.90 13.46
C PHE A 214 -5.99 7.32 14.66
N LEU A 215 -5.31 6.67 15.60
CA LEU A 215 -5.94 6.18 16.82
C LEU A 215 -6.52 7.32 17.65
N ASP A 216 -5.78 8.43 17.81
CA ASP A 216 -6.30 9.62 18.50
C ASP A 216 -7.57 10.20 17.82
N GLU A 217 -7.68 10.07 16.49
CA GLU A 217 -8.86 10.50 15.73
C GLU A 217 -10.09 9.63 16.04
N ILE A 218 -9.92 8.31 16.17
CA ILE A 218 -11.03 7.35 16.32
C ILE A 218 -11.38 7.03 17.78
N LEU A 219 -10.42 7.16 18.71
CA LEU A 219 -10.56 6.83 20.13
C LEU A 219 -10.94 8.07 20.95
N ARG A 220 -12.02 8.76 20.55
CA ARG A 220 -12.44 10.03 21.17
C ARG A 220 -13.17 9.83 22.50
N ASP A 221 -13.68 8.63 22.76
CA ASP A 221 -14.50 8.32 23.91
C ASP A 221 -14.14 6.96 24.51
N GLU A 222 -14.57 6.73 25.75
CA GLU A 222 -14.22 5.50 26.48
C GLU A 222 -14.85 4.25 25.84
N SER A 223 -15.99 4.38 25.16
CA SER A 223 -16.68 3.24 24.54
C SER A 223 -15.94 2.74 23.30
N THR A 224 -15.42 3.64 22.47
CA THR A 224 -14.58 3.30 21.31
C THR A 224 -13.21 2.78 21.76
N THR A 225 -12.61 3.39 22.79
CA THR A 225 -11.33 2.96 23.38
C THR A 225 -11.37 1.53 23.90
N ARG A 226 -12.44 1.14 24.61
CA ARG A 226 -12.60 -0.23 25.13
C ARG A 226 -12.72 -1.30 24.03
N ARG A 227 -13.20 -0.91 22.84
CA ARG A 227 -13.42 -1.83 21.70
C ARG A 227 -12.18 -2.02 20.83
N VAL A 228 -11.09 -1.28 21.07
CA VAL A 228 -9.85 -1.41 20.32
C VAL A 228 -8.75 -1.92 21.25
N SER A 229 -7.93 -2.83 20.77
CA SER A 229 -6.75 -3.31 21.48
C SER A 229 -5.58 -3.51 20.52
N ILE A 230 -4.37 -3.23 20.96
CA ILE A 230 -3.15 -3.38 20.16
C ILE A 230 -2.51 -4.71 20.48
N ILE A 231 -2.21 -5.52 19.47
CA ILE A 231 -1.39 -6.71 19.61
C ILE A 231 0.08 -6.28 19.54
N GLU A 232 0.82 -6.58 20.60
CA GLU A 232 2.25 -6.38 20.67
C GLU A 232 2.96 -7.54 19.97
N GLY A 233 3.50 -7.26 18.78
CA GLY A 233 4.54 -8.09 18.17
C GLY A 233 5.88 -7.63 18.72
N THR A 234 6.46 -6.58 18.14
CA THR A 234 7.62 -5.89 18.75
C THR A 234 7.18 -4.87 19.82
N PRO A 235 8.07 -4.48 20.76
CA PRO A 235 7.75 -3.55 21.82
C PRO A 235 7.03 -2.30 21.31
N ILE A 236 5.90 -1.97 21.94
CA ILE A 236 5.04 -0.88 21.51
C ILE A 236 5.78 0.46 21.47
N VAL A 237 5.61 1.22 20.39
CA VAL A 237 6.16 2.58 20.30
C VAL A 237 5.45 3.53 21.25
N ARG A 238 6.19 4.51 21.77
CA ARG A 238 5.74 5.42 22.84
C ARG A 238 4.45 6.17 22.45
N GLU A 239 4.35 6.58 21.19
CA GLU A 239 3.22 7.33 20.64
C GLU A 239 1.93 6.49 20.69
N LEU A 240 2.01 5.19 20.38
CA LEU A 240 0.87 4.29 20.49
C LEU A 240 0.53 3.97 21.94
N ALA A 241 1.53 3.79 22.81
CA ALA A 241 1.30 3.61 24.24
C ALA A 241 0.58 4.81 24.87
N ALA A 242 0.86 6.03 24.39
CA ALA A 242 0.23 7.26 24.87
C ALA A 242 -1.28 7.36 24.55
N THR A 243 -1.79 6.58 23.59
CA THR A 243 -3.23 6.55 23.24
C THR A 243 -4.11 5.93 24.33
N GLY A 244 -3.52 5.27 25.33
CA GLY A 244 -4.27 4.58 26.39
C GLY A 244 -4.97 3.29 25.94
N THR A 245 -4.68 2.82 24.73
CA THR A 245 -5.26 1.58 24.19
C THR A 245 -4.74 0.35 24.95
N ARG A 246 -5.60 -0.63 25.22
CA ARG A 246 -5.20 -1.91 25.84
C ARG A 246 -4.20 -2.64 24.93
N VAL A 247 -3.06 -3.04 25.49
CA VAL A 247 -2.03 -3.82 24.80
C VAL A 247 -2.18 -5.31 25.14
N LEU A 248 -2.11 -6.17 24.13
CA LEU A 248 -2.24 -7.62 24.21
C LEU A 248 -0.91 -8.26 23.78
N ASN A 249 -0.43 -9.19 24.58
CA ASN A 249 0.82 -9.90 24.28
C ASN A 249 0.50 -11.27 23.67
N PHE A 250 0.89 -11.48 22.41
CA PHE A 250 0.78 -12.75 21.69
C PHE A 250 2.17 -13.32 21.35
N ASP A 251 3.10 -13.28 22.32
CA ASP A 251 4.51 -13.71 22.16
C ASP A 251 4.68 -15.17 21.73
N HIS A 252 3.66 -16.01 21.87
CA HIS A 252 3.68 -17.40 21.40
C HIS A 252 3.30 -17.54 19.93
N ILE A 253 2.77 -16.48 19.31
CA ILE A 253 2.35 -16.43 17.89
C ILE A 253 3.30 -15.54 17.09
N PHE A 254 3.61 -14.36 17.63
CA PHE A 254 4.44 -13.35 17.00
C PHE A 254 5.80 -13.24 17.64
N ARG A 255 6.76 -12.81 16.84
CA ARG A 255 8.08 -12.44 17.30
C ARG A 255 8.03 -11.17 18.11
N ASN A 256 8.84 -11.13 19.17
CA ASN A 256 9.03 -9.96 20.03
C ASN A 256 10.24 -9.10 19.61
N ASP A 257 10.96 -9.49 18.58
CA ASP A 257 12.16 -8.81 18.08
C ASP A 257 11.98 -8.34 16.63
N LYS A 258 12.62 -7.20 16.30
CA LYS A 258 12.71 -6.75 14.91
C LYS A 258 13.66 -7.66 14.13
N LEU A 259 13.43 -7.79 12.82
CA LEU A 259 14.40 -8.41 11.91
C LEU A 259 15.67 -7.55 11.83
N ILE A 260 16.57 -7.72 12.79
CA ILE A 260 17.86 -7.02 12.84
C ILE A 260 18.87 -7.81 12.03
N GLU A 261 19.53 -7.14 11.08
CA GLU A 261 20.65 -7.70 10.34
C GLU A 261 21.75 -8.08 11.32
N ARG A 262 22.06 -9.40 11.44
CA ARG A 262 23.23 -9.84 12.20
C ARG A 262 24.45 -9.16 11.60
N GLN A 263 24.97 -8.15 12.29
CA GLN A 263 26.28 -7.61 11.98
C GLN A 263 27.25 -8.79 12.02
N SER A 264 27.91 -9.05 10.91
CA SER A 264 29.01 -10.00 10.84
C SER A 264 29.95 -9.78 12.04
N PRO A 265 30.49 -10.83 12.69
CA PRO A 265 31.50 -10.69 13.75
C PRO A 265 32.71 -9.83 13.36
N TYR A 266 32.86 -9.54 12.05
CA TYR A 266 33.86 -8.64 11.53
C TYR A 266 33.64 -7.15 11.88
N SER A 267 32.40 -6.73 12.17
CA SER A 267 32.07 -5.34 12.49
C SER A 267 32.46 -4.93 13.92
N GLN A 268 32.63 -5.92 14.82
CA GLN A 268 32.95 -5.67 16.23
C GLN A 268 34.45 -5.39 16.45
N PHE A 269 35.30 -5.67 15.47
CA PHE A 269 36.74 -5.33 15.52
C PHE A 269 37.07 -3.90 15.05
N GLN A 270 36.10 -3.13 14.55
CA GLN A 270 36.30 -1.73 14.14
C GLN A 270 35.94 -0.69 15.21
N GLN A 271 35.43 -1.09 16.37
CA GLN A 271 35.12 -0.18 17.49
C GLN A 271 36.10 -0.21 18.67
N LEU A 272 37.22 -0.95 18.56
CA LEU A 272 38.26 -1.01 19.61
C LEU A 272 39.63 -0.42 19.18
N SER A 273 39.72 0.26 18.04
CA SER A 273 40.99 0.83 17.54
C SER A 273 41.13 2.35 17.72
N HIS A 274 40.35 2.96 18.61
CA HIS A 274 40.58 4.35 19.02
C HIS A 274 41.07 4.40 20.47
N GLY A 275 42.37 4.18 20.64
CA GLY A 275 43.06 4.66 21.84
C GLY A 275 44.24 3.83 22.33
N LEU A 276 45.30 3.62 21.51
CA LEU A 276 46.63 3.30 22.05
C LEU A 276 47.75 3.89 21.14
N PRO A 277 48.85 4.42 21.72
CA PRO A 277 49.94 5.05 20.98
C PRO A 277 50.87 4.01 20.29
N PRO A 278 51.59 4.38 19.22
CA PRO A 278 52.35 3.44 18.42
C PRO A 278 53.70 3.15 19.07
N SER A 279 53.78 2.08 19.86
CA SER A 279 55.02 1.43 20.24
C SER A 279 54.71 0.00 20.69
N GLN A 280 55.38 -0.98 20.10
CA GLN A 280 55.34 -2.42 20.42
C GLN A 280 54.26 -3.24 19.72
N LEU A 281 54.51 -3.63 18.47
CA LEU A 281 54.10 -4.93 17.92
C LEU A 281 55.11 -5.35 16.84
N GLN A 282 56.26 -5.86 17.28
CA GLN A 282 57.13 -6.73 16.48
C GLN A 282 57.37 -8.00 17.30
N ALA A 283 56.65 -9.07 16.99
CA ALA A 283 57.11 -10.45 17.13
C ALA A 283 56.01 -11.40 16.64
N LEU A 284 56.43 -12.52 16.06
CA LEU A 284 55.67 -13.72 15.69
C LEU A 284 55.15 -13.78 14.23
N SER A 285 56.10 -13.68 13.30
CA SER A 285 56.05 -14.43 12.05
C SER A 285 56.88 -15.71 12.20
N ASN A 286 56.26 -16.89 12.12
CA ASN A 286 56.76 -18.09 11.43
C ASN A 286 55.89 -19.32 11.69
N GLY A 287 55.41 -19.94 10.61
CA GLY A 287 54.75 -21.24 10.65
C GLY A 287 53.89 -21.51 9.42
N ARG A 288 54.51 -21.92 8.30
CA ARG A 288 53.84 -22.48 7.12
C ARG A 288 53.71 -24.01 7.29
N THR A 289 52.55 -24.57 6.98
CA THR A 289 52.38 -25.85 6.24
C THR A 289 51.00 -25.85 5.58
N GLN A 290 50.97 -26.32 4.33
CA GLN A 290 49.87 -26.32 3.37
C GLN A 290 49.23 -27.72 3.29
N SER A 291 47.93 -27.86 2.96
CA SER A 291 47.35 -28.49 1.73
C SER A 291 45.79 -28.49 1.79
N PRO A 292 44.98 -28.76 0.73
CA PRO A 292 44.20 -27.71 0.05
C PRO A 292 42.70 -28.03 -0.26
N THR A 293 42.03 -27.02 -0.87
CA THR A 293 40.74 -26.98 -1.64
C THR A 293 39.52 -26.33 -0.96
N PRO A 294 38.61 -25.68 -1.72
CA PRO A 294 38.82 -24.59 -2.68
C PRO A 294 38.02 -23.31 -2.28
N PRO A 295 38.49 -22.08 -2.54
CA PRO A 295 37.64 -20.90 -2.41
C PRO A 295 37.22 -20.35 -3.77
N SER A 296 35.92 -20.43 -4.07
CA SER A 296 35.28 -19.64 -5.11
C SER A 296 35.04 -18.21 -4.61
N THR A 297 35.74 -17.20 -5.16
CA THR A 297 35.16 -16.13 -6.00
C THR A 297 36.15 -14.96 -6.16
N TRP A 298 36.08 -14.39 -7.35
CA TRP A 298 37.04 -13.61 -8.12
C TRP A 298 37.18 -12.12 -7.72
N ALA A 299 38.37 -11.74 -7.27
CA ALA A 299 38.96 -10.41 -7.49
C ALA A 299 40.47 -10.58 -7.69
N GLY A 300 40.95 -10.43 -8.94
CA GLY A 300 42.40 -10.34 -9.20
C GLY A 300 42.87 -10.85 -10.56
N VAL A 301 42.73 -10.03 -11.61
CA VAL A 301 43.62 -9.97 -12.78
C VAL A 301 43.61 -8.48 -13.14
N THR A 302 44.62 -7.67 -12.86
CA THR A 302 45.90 -7.63 -13.57
C THR A 302 46.99 -6.97 -12.71
N SER A 303 48.09 -7.67 -12.47
CA SER A 303 49.41 -7.05 -12.39
C SER A 303 50.47 -8.14 -12.60
N ILE A 304 51.02 -8.18 -13.82
CA ILE A 304 52.36 -8.72 -14.07
C ILE A 304 53.19 -7.52 -14.53
N PRO A 305 54.36 -7.25 -13.91
CA PRO A 305 55.24 -6.16 -14.32
C PRO A 305 56.08 -6.59 -15.55
N LEU A 306 56.25 -5.69 -16.52
CA LEU A 306 57.18 -5.85 -17.64
C LEU A 306 58.47 -5.06 -17.36
N THR A 307 59.62 -5.72 -17.41
CA THR A 307 60.94 -5.12 -17.62
C THR A 307 61.28 -5.10 -19.12
N THR A 308 61.62 -3.91 -19.62
CA THR A 308 62.44 -3.53 -20.80
C THR A 308 62.31 -4.28 -22.15
N PRO A 309 62.08 -3.58 -23.29
CA PRO A 309 62.28 -4.15 -24.63
C PRO A 309 63.59 -3.68 -25.31
N PRO A 310 64.34 -4.56 -26.03
CA PRO A 310 65.18 -4.18 -27.16
C PRO A 310 64.37 -4.14 -28.48
N PRO A 311 64.90 -3.47 -29.52
CA PRO A 311 64.13 -2.98 -30.67
C PRO A 311 64.06 -4.01 -31.82
N MET A 312 63.09 -3.85 -32.72
CA MET A 312 63.25 -3.91 -34.19
C MET A 312 61.88 -3.71 -34.87
N VAL A 313 61.63 -2.54 -35.48
CA VAL A 313 61.50 -2.22 -36.95
C VAL A 313 60.37 -3.02 -37.65
N PHE A 314 59.40 -2.47 -38.40
CA PHE A 314 59.36 -1.44 -39.46
C PHE A 314 57.88 -0.97 -39.66
N PRO A 315 57.55 -0.23 -40.74
CA PRO A 315 57.80 1.19 -40.98
C PRO A 315 56.46 1.96 -40.99
N VAL A 316 56.49 3.29 -41.00
CA VAL A 316 55.71 4.15 -41.92
C VAL A 316 55.75 5.60 -41.42
N ALA A 317 56.35 6.40 -42.29
CA ALA A 317 56.36 7.84 -42.45
C ALA A 317 55.56 8.71 -41.45
N VAL A 318 56.33 9.52 -40.73
CA VAL A 318 55.94 10.84 -40.26
C VAL A 318 55.60 11.70 -41.48
N LYS A 319 54.37 12.22 -41.54
CA LYS A 319 54.11 13.49 -42.23
C LYS A 319 53.65 14.48 -41.17
N ASN A 320 54.55 15.40 -40.85
CA ASN A 320 54.23 16.64 -40.14
C ASN A 320 53.17 17.39 -40.94
N GLY A 321 52.00 17.54 -40.33
CA GLY A 321 50.93 18.39 -40.81
C GLY A 321 50.38 19.16 -39.62
N THR A 322 50.88 20.37 -39.43
CA THR A 322 50.33 21.37 -38.53
C THR A 322 48.92 21.71 -39.01
N THR A 323 47.89 21.12 -38.41
CA THR A 323 46.52 21.59 -38.57
C THR A 323 45.80 21.48 -37.23
N ASN A 324 45.36 22.64 -36.74
CA ASN A 324 44.44 22.85 -35.64
C ASN A 324 43.40 21.72 -35.53
N SER A 325 43.61 20.79 -34.60
CA SER A 325 42.59 19.82 -34.25
C SER A 325 41.67 20.48 -33.23
N SER A 326 40.58 21.04 -33.75
CA SER A 326 39.37 21.36 -33.02
C SER A 326 39.08 20.23 -32.02
N ASN A 327 38.82 20.62 -30.76
CA ASN A 327 38.24 19.76 -29.74
C ASN A 327 36.99 19.09 -30.32
N ALA A 328 37.13 17.86 -30.83
CA ALA A 328 35.98 17.04 -31.17
C ALA A 328 35.33 16.64 -29.85
N VAL A 329 34.38 17.46 -29.41
CA VAL A 329 33.49 17.15 -28.31
C VAL A 329 32.70 15.91 -28.72
N ILE A 330 33.13 14.74 -28.26
CA ILE A 330 32.31 13.54 -28.32
C ILE A 330 31.19 13.75 -27.29
N ASN A 331 30.08 14.30 -27.77
CA ASN A 331 28.82 14.36 -27.04
C ASN A 331 28.30 12.93 -26.90
N ILE A 332 28.44 12.34 -25.71
CA ILE A 332 27.56 11.23 -25.32
C ILE A 332 26.20 11.87 -25.09
N VAL A 333 25.44 12.02 -26.17
CA VAL A 333 23.98 12.08 -26.06
C VAL A 333 23.59 10.71 -25.53
N THR A 334 22.89 10.59 -24.40
CA THR A 334 22.12 9.36 -24.15
C THR A 334 21.10 9.27 -25.30
N PRO A 335 21.32 8.43 -26.32
CA PRO A 335 20.43 8.45 -27.47
C PRO A 335 19.13 7.80 -27.03
N HIS A 336 18.03 8.53 -27.12
CA HIS A 336 16.76 7.89 -27.46
C HIS A 336 16.49 8.25 -28.92
N PRO A 337 16.79 7.37 -29.88
CA PRO A 337 16.22 7.46 -31.21
C PRO A 337 14.86 6.76 -31.20
N LYS A 338 13.94 7.31 -31.99
CA LYS A 338 12.58 6.85 -32.29
C LYS A 338 12.45 5.32 -32.31
N LEU A 339 12.15 4.72 -31.16
CA LEU A 339 11.33 3.53 -31.09
C LEU A 339 9.96 4.10 -30.75
N ASP A 340 9.17 4.40 -31.79
CA ASP A 340 7.84 4.98 -31.60
C ASP A 340 7.10 4.09 -30.56
N ASP A 341 6.77 4.70 -29.42
CA ASP A 341 5.87 4.19 -28.37
C ASP A 341 6.41 3.31 -27.22
N TRP A 342 7.73 3.25 -26.93
CA TRP A 342 8.16 2.72 -25.62
C TRP A 342 8.14 3.80 -24.53
N VAL A 343 7.04 3.84 -23.78
CA VAL A 343 6.90 4.60 -22.54
C VAL A 343 6.94 3.61 -21.37
N PRO A 344 8.04 3.54 -20.59
CA PRO A 344 8.08 2.67 -19.44
C PRO A 344 7.20 3.28 -18.34
N GLY A 345 6.04 2.70 -18.07
CA GLY A 345 5.14 3.08 -16.97
C GLY A 345 4.69 4.56 -16.96
N ASP A 346 4.05 4.97 -15.87
CA ASP A 346 3.48 6.31 -15.72
C ASP A 346 4.54 7.42 -15.59
N ARG A 347 5.73 7.08 -15.07
CA ARG A 347 6.87 8.01 -14.93
C ARG A 347 7.59 8.27 -16.25
N GLY A 348 7.59 7.30 -17.16
CA GLY A 348 8.25 7.42 -18.47
C GLY A 348 9.78 7.39 -18.41
N LEU A 349 10.41 7.96 -19.43
CA LEU A 349 11.87 7.92 -19.59
C LEU A 349 12.56 8.96 -18.69
N ASP A 350 13.67 8.55 -18.08
CA ASP A 350 14.58 9.50 -17.42
C ASP A 350 15.10 10.54 -18.43
N PRO A 351 15.22 11.83 -18.03
CA PRO A 351 15.64 12.89 -18.93
C PRO A 351 17.01 12.61 -19.59
N THR A 352 17.11 12.78 -20.90
CA THR A 352 18.36 12.65 -21.64
C THR A 352 19.47 13.55 -21.08
N LEU A 353 20.67 13.00 -20.89
CA LEU A 353 21.86 13.74 -20.45
C LEU A 353 22.88 13.78 -21.58
N THR A 354 23.35 14.97 -21.93
CA THR A 354 24.46 15.16 -22.87
C THR A 354 25.75 15.38 -22.10
N ILE A 355 26.73 14.48 -22.27
CA ILE A 355 27.96 14.46 -21.47
C ILE A 355 29.18 14.31 -22.37
N SER A 356 30.24 15.06 -22.07
CA SER A 356 31.54 14.86 -22.71
C SER A 356 32.18 13.55 -22.26
N ALA A 357 32.57 12.69 -23.21
CA ALA A 357 33.25 11.43 -22.91
C ALA A 357 34.50 11.61 -22.04
N VAL A 358 35.25 12.69 -22.23
CA VAL A 358 36.46 13.01 -21.46
C VAL A 358 36.12 13.29 -19.99
N VAL A 359 35.03 14.01 -19.73
CA VAL A 359 34.58 14.34 -18.36
C VAL A 359 34.01 13.10 -17.67
N LEU A 360 33.27 12.26 -18.41
CA LEU A 360 32.75 11.00 -17.89
C LEU A 360 33.89 10.06 -17.45
N GLU A 361 34.91 9.88 -18.29
CA GLU A 361 36.06 9.03 -17.96
C GLU A 361 36.89 9.59 -16.81
N ARG A 362 37.08 10.91 -16.72
CA ARG A 362 37.73 11.54 -15.57
C ARG A 362 36.96 11.31 -14.27
N THR A 363 35.62 11.40 -14.33
CA THR A 363 34.74 11.19 -13.17
C THR A 363 34.77 9.73 -12.71
N LYS A 364 34.75 8.76 -13.63
CA LYS A 364 34.86 7.33 -13.34
C LYS A 364 36.18 6.93 -12.68
N ARG A 365 37.28 7.61 -13.03
CA ARG A 365 38.62 7.33 -12.49
C ARG A 365 38.79 7.72 -11.02
N ARG A 366 37.90 8.55 -10.46
CA ARG A 366 37.94 8.93 -9.04
C ARG A 366 37.60 7.71 -8.16
N ALA A 367 38.44 7.44 -7.15
CA ALA A 367 38.33 6.26 -6.29
C ALA A 367 38.61 6.59 -4.81
N GLY A 368 38.16 5.71 -3.91
CA GLY A 368 38.26 5.93 -2.46
C GLY A 368 37.68 7.29 -2.06
N ASN A 369 38.42 8.03 -1.24
CA ASN A 369 38.00 9.32 -0.70
C ASN A 369 37.95 10.46 -1.74
N THR A 370 38.46 10.25 -2.96
CA THR A 370 38.37 11.24 -4.05
C THR A 370 37.09 11.10 -4.87
N LYS A 371 36.30 10.05 -4.62
CA LYS A 371 35.03 9.80 -5.30
C LYS A 371 33.99 10.81 -4.81
N LEU A 372 33.38 11.51 -5.75
CA LEU A 372 32.38 12.53 -5.50
C LEU A 372 31.10 11.91 -4.93
N CYS A 373 30.54 12.51 -3.88
CA CYS A 373 29.32 12.02 -3.25
C CYS A 373 28.07 12.30 -4.10
N ASN A 374 27.40 11.26 -4.60
CA ASN A 374 26.20 11.43 -5.42
C ASN A 374 25.09 12.24 -4.71
N ASN A 375 24.85 12.01 -3.42
CA ASN A 375 23.83 12.76 -2.68
C ASN A 375 24.22 14.24 -2.55
N HIS A 376 25.48 14.53 -2.19
CA HIS A 376 25.94 15.91 -2.03
C HIS A 376 25.76 16.73 -3.32
N TYR A 377 26.17 16.15 -4.44
CA TYR A 377 26.23 16.86 -5.72
C TYR A 377 24.91 16.86 -6.50
N LEU A 378 24.00 15.91 -6.24
CA LEU A 378 22.73 15.80 -7.00
C LEU A 378 21.48 16.15 -6.18
N ARG A 379 21.55 16.10 -4.83
CA ARG A 379 20.39 16.37 -3.94
C ARG A 379 20.63 17.53 -2.96
N GLY A 380 21.82 18.13 -2.95
CA GLY A 380 22.20 19.14 -1.97
C GLY A 380 22.92 18.51 -0.76
N PRO A 381 22.98 19.19 0.40
CA PRO A 381 23.79 18.77 1.53
C PRO A 381 23.64 17.28 1.88
N CYS A 382 24.77 16.56 1.97
CA CYS A 382 24.74 15.14 2.28
C CYS A 382 24.27 14.94 3.73
N PRO A 383 23.31 14.04 4.02
CA PRO A 383 22.87 13.76 5.38
C PRO A 383 23.98 13.28 6.32
N LYS A 384 25.05 12.70 5.77
CA LYS A 384 26.21 12.23 6.53
C LYS A 384 27.21 13.33 6.87
N GLY A 385 27.04 14.56 6.37
CA GLY A 385 27.92 15.69 6.64
C GLY A 385 29.41 15.34 6.46
N ASP A 386 30.19 15.60 7.51
CA ASP A 386 31.64 15.33 7.55
C ASP A 386 32.00 13.85 7.82
N GLU A 387 31.04 13.02 8.23
CA GLU A 387 31.24 11.56 8.40
C GLU A 387 31.16 10.80 7.06
N CYS A 388 30.88 11.50 5.96
CA CYS A 388 30.81 10.89 4.65
C CYS A 388 32.22 10.53 4.13
N VAL A 389 32.40 9.28 3.72
CA VAL A 389 33.65 8.78 3.12
C VAL A 389 33.91 9.29 1.69
N PHE A 390 32.97 10.06 1.12
CA PHE A 390 33.04 10.58 -0.23
C PHE A 390 33.30 12.09 -0.22
N GLU A 391 33.98 12.57 -1.26
CA GLU A 391 34.38 13.97 -1.38
C GLU A 391 33.15 14.90 -1.49
N HIS A 392 33.17 15.98 -0.71
CA HIS A 392 32.15 17.04 -0.66
C HIS A 392 32.71 18.43 -1.01
N LYS A 393 34.02 18.65 -0.87
CA LYS A 393 34.67 19.96 -1.01
C LYS A 393 35.07 20.29 -2.45
N HIS A 394 35.04 19.31 -3.35
CA HIS A 394 35.37 19.54 -4.76
C HIS A 394 34.33 20.47 -5.40
N LYS A 395 34.78 21.51 -6.09
CA LYS A 395 33.92 22.43 -6.83
C LYS A 395 33.55 21.81 -8.18
N ALA A 396 32.53 20.95 -8.17
CA ALA A 396 32.07 20.23 -9.36
C ALA A 396 31.57 21.19 -10.46
N THR A 397 32.03 21.00 -11.69
CA THR A 397 31.48 21.74 -12.84
C THR A 397 30.14 21.16 -13.28
N GLU A 398 29.36 21.90 -14.08
CA GLU A 398 28.08 21.42 -14.60
C GLU A 398 28.22 20.11 -15.41
N GLU A 399 29.30 19.96 -16.16
CA GLU A 399 29.62 18.75 -16.91
C GLU A 399 29.99 17.58 -15.99
N GLU A 400 30.67 17.85 -14.87
CA GLU A 400 30.93 16.84 -13.84
C GLU A 400 29.63 16.42 -13.15
N LEU A 401 28.71 17.36 -12.87
CA LEU A 401 27.38 17.04 -12.31
C LEU A 401 26.58 16.15 -13.26
N LYS A 402 26.57 16.44 -14.57
CA LYS A 402 25.93 15.58 -15.58
C LYS A 402 26.58 14.19 -15.63
N ALA A 403 27.91 14.11 -15.53
CA ALA A 403 28.63 12.84 -15.46
C ALA A 403 28.27 12.03 -14.19
N ILE A 404 28.18 12.68 -13.02
CA ILE A 404 27.75 12.05 -11.76
C ILE A 404 26.30 11.57 -11.87
N ALA A 405 25.41 12.39 -12.44
CA ALA A 405 24.00 12.03 -12.67
C ALA A 405 23.88 10.78 -13.55
N TYR A 406 24.60 10.73 -14.68
CA TYR A 406 24.61 9.55 -15.55
C TYR A 406 25.14 8.30 -14.85
N LEU A 407 26.28 8.40 -14.15
CA LEU A 407 26.85 7.27 -13.41
C LEU A 407 25.93 6.79 -12.28
N THR A 408 25.21 7.72 -11.62
CA THR A 408 24.24 7.39 -10.58
C THR A 408 23.05 6.66 -11.18
N ARG A 409 22.57 7.12 -12.35
CA ARG A 409 21.47 6.49 -13.08
C ARG A 409 21.81 5.09 -13.57
N LEU A 410 23.06 4.69 -13.73
CA LEU A 410 23.41 3.29 -14.02
C LEU A 410 23.05 2.30 -12.89
N ASN A 411 22.68 2.81 -11.71
CA ASN A 411 22.12 2.00 -10.64
C ASN A 411 20.58 2.08 -10.70
N PRO A 412 19.88 0.94 -10.75
CA PRO A 412 18.42 0.93 -10.76
C PRO A 412 17.87 1.56 -9.50
N CYS A 413 16.88 2.42 -9.67
CA CYS A 413 16.01 2.81 -8.60
C CYS A 413 15.28 1.57 -8.08
N VAL A 414 15.21 1.44 -6.76
CA VAL A 414 14.48 0.34 -6.11
C VAL A 414 12.99 0.33 -6.46
N ASN A 415 12.44 1.51 -6.77
CA ASN A 415 11.03 1.69 -7.13
C ASN A 415 10.82 1.74 -8.65
N GLY A 416 11.87 1.68 -9.47
CA GLY A 416 11.74 1.65 -10.94
C GLY A 416 10.76 2.70 -11.50
N GLN A 417 9.87 2.28 -12.38
CA GLN A 417 8.86 3.17 -12.97
C GLN A 417 7.79 3.64 -11.98
N ASP A 418 7.67 3.01 -10.82
CA ASP A 418 6.75 3.40 -9.74
C ASP A 418 7.37 4.42 -8.77
N CYS A 419 8.56 4.95 -9.08
CA CYS A 419 9.18 5.97 -8.26
C CYS A 419 8.39 7.29 -8.34
N ASP A 420 7.91 7.77 -7.21
CA ASP A 420 7.19 9.05 -7.04
C ASP A 420 8.13 10.22 -6.70
N VAL A 421 9.40 9.92 -6.38
CA VAL A 421 10.39 10.94 -6.05
C VAL A 421 10.77 11.70 -7.32
N GLU A 422 10.23 12.91 -7.46
CA GLU A 422 10.46 13.81 -8.59
C GLU A 422 11.97 13.97 -8.88
N TYR A 423 12.77 14.21 -7.84
CA TYR A 423 14.22 14.41 -7.92
C TYR A 423 15.03 13.14 -7.61
N CYS A 424 14.53 11.97 -8.03
CA CYS A 424 15.27 10.72 -7.88
C CYS A 424 16.54 10.73 -8.76
N ILE A 425 17.67 10.34 -8.18
CA ILE A 425 18.99 10.38 -8.83
C ILE A 425 19.38 9.05 -9.48
N TYR A 426 18.63 7.98 -9.16
CA TYR A 426 18.83 6.64 -9.70
C TYR A 426 18.08 6.47 -11.03
N GLY A 427 18.45 5.45 -11.81
CA GLY A 427 17.82 5.22 -13.12
C GLY A 427 16.58 4.37 -12.98
N HIS A 428 15.51 4.72 -13.69
CA HIS A 428 14.26 3.97 -13.71
C HIS A 428 14.16 3.08 -14.95
N HIS A 429 15.14 3.17 -15.86
CA HIS A 429 15.28 2.32 -17.04
C HIS A 429 16.75 2.23 -17.48
N CYS A 430 17.06 1.23 -18.30
CA CYS A 430 18.40 0.95 -18.80
C CYS A 430 18.81 1.94 -19.90
N PRO A 431 19.91 2.70 -19.73
CA PRO A 431 20.36 3.67 -20.74
C PRO A 431 21.24 3.04 -21.84
N SER A 432 21.34 1.70 -21.90
CA SER A 432 22.30 0.97 -22.75
C SER A 432 21.66 0.01 -23.74
N VAL A 433 20.37 0.21 -24.04
CA VAL A 433 19.70 -0.52 -25.12
C VAL A 433 20.15 0.13 -26.43
N GLY A 434 20.77 -0.65 -27.31
CA GLY A 434 21.33 -0.11 -28.55
C GLY A 434 20.25 0.39 -29.49
N LEU A 435 20.24 1.70 -29.75
CA LEU A 435 19.91 2.26 -31.05
C LEU A 435 21.07 3.20 -31.44
N ASN A 436 21.82 2.80 -32.48
CA ASN A 436 22.97 3.47 -33.10
C ASN A 436 24.23 3.71 -32.25
N LEU A 437 25.05 2.66 -32.11
CA LEU A 437 26.48 2.79 -31.78
C LEU A 437 27.31 2.99 -33.07
N ALA A 438 27.19 4.15 -33.71
CA ALA A 438 28.13 4.59 -34.76
C ALA A 438 29.15 5.63 -34.27
N ALA A 439 29.05 6.10 -33.01
CA ALA A 439 29.85 7.22 -32.52
C ALA A 439 30.88 6.89 -31.41
N VAL A 440 31.06 5.62 -31.05
CA VAL A 440 32.09 5.22 -30.08
C VAL A 440 32.88 4.08 -30.68
N GLY A 441 34.16 4.34 -31.00
CA GLY A 441 35.09 3.41 -31.64
C GLY A 441 35.45 2.19 -30.78
N GLY A 442 34.46 1.37 -30.46
CA GLY A 442 34.62 -0.02 -30.04
C GLY A 442 34.02 -0.92 -31.12
N ASN A 443 34.63 -2.09 -31.34
CA ASN A 443 34.21 -3.10 -32.33
C ASN A 443 32.87 -3.78 -31.98
N GLY A 444 31.84 -3.03 -31.58
CA GLY A 444 30.54 -3.54 -31.19
C GLY A 444 29.51 -3.38 -32.31
N LYS A 445 29.31 -4.44 -33.10
CA LYS A 445 28.10 -4.61 -33.92
C LYS A 445 26.90 -4.82 -32.99
N GLY A 446 26.27 -3.75 -32.53
CA GLY A 446 25.02 -3.83 -31.75
C GLY A 446 23.84 -3.91 -32.70
N GLU A 447 23.20 -5.08 -32.78
CA GLU A 447 21.90 -5.27 -33.43
C GLU A 447 20.79 -4.58 -32.61
N ASP A 448 19.75 -4.09 -33.28
CA ASP A 448 18.57 -3.48 -32.64
C ASP A 448 17.97 -4.42 -31.59
N GLY A 449 17.55 -3.87 -30.44
CA GLY A 449 16.94 -4.68 -29.38
C GLY A 449 17.94 -5.52 -28.57
N VAL A 450 19.22 -5.13 -28.51
CA VAL A 450 20.21 -5.83 -27.68
C VAL A 450 20.86 -4.88 -26.67
N CYS A 451 20.83 -5.26 -25.39
CA CYS A 451 21.56 -4.58 -24.32
C CYS A 451 23.01 -5.06 -24.30
N ALA A 452 23.93 -4.17 -24.67
CA ALA A 452 25.36 -4.44 -24.73
C ALA A 452 26.10 -4.22 -23.40
N ALA A 453 25.40 -3.75 -22.35
CA ALA A 453 26.01 -3.50 -21.05
C ALA A 453 26.48 -4.81 -20.40
N PHE A 454 27.79 -4.92 -20.16
CA PHE A 454 28.36 -6.05 -19.46
C PHE A 454 27.91 -6.06 -17.99
N GLY A 455 27.19 -7.10 -17.57
CA GLY A 455 26.64 -7.20 -16.20
C GLY A 455 25.62 -6.11 -15.90
N CYS A 456 24.72 -5.84 -16.87
CA CYS A 456 23.64 -4.86 -16.74
C CYS A 456 22.98 -4.93 -15.35
N ARG A 457 22.77 -3.76 -14.74
CA ARG A 457 22.20 -3.68 -13.40
C ARG A 457 20.67 -3.65 -13.41
N PHE A 458 20.07 -3.33 -14.55
CA PHE A 458 18.62 -3.26 -14.76
C PHE A 458 18.05 -4.63 -15.13
N GLY A 459 16.86 -4.94 -14.61
CA GLY A 459 16.11 -6.14 -14.98
C GLY A 459 15.46 -5.99 -16.37
N ALA A 460 14.76 -7.04 -16.81
CA ALA A 460 14.09 -7.07 -18.11
C ALA A 460 13.02 -5.97 -18.27
N ASP A 461 12.37 -5.59 -17.17
CA ASP A 461 11.41 -4.49 -17.04
C ASP A 461 12.01 -3.10 -17.30
N GLY A 462 13.31 -2.94 -17.04
CA GLY A 462 14.06 -1.73 -17.34
C GLY A 462 14.50 -1.61 -18.80
N HIS A 463 14.09 -2.51 -19.70
CA HIS A 463 14.45 -2.48 -21.12
C HIS A 463 13.19 -2.46 -22.00
N PRO A 464 13.27 -1.95 -23.25
CA PRO A 464 12.20 -2.08 -24.21
C PRO A 464 11.77 -3.55 -24.40
N PRO A 465 10.48 -3.81 -24.65
CA PRO A 465 9.99 -5.15 -24.97
C PRO A 465 10.82 -5.80 -26.08
N GLY A 466 11.19 -7.06 -25.90
CA GLY A 466 12.01 -7.81 -26.86
C GLY A 466 13.52 -7.59 -26.72
N THR A 467 14.00 -6.79 -25.76
CA THR A 467 15.44 -6.58 -25.58
C THR A 467 16.16 -7.84 -25.09
N VAL A 468 17.20 -8.26 -25.81
CA VAL A 468 18.10 -9.34 -25.40
C VAL A 468 19.25 -8.78 -24.56
N ILE A 469 19.41 -9.26 -23.32
CA ILE A 469 20.53 -8.86 -22.45
C ILE A 469 21.68 -9.84 -22.68
N ARG A 470 22.79 -9.40 -23.32
CA ARG A 470 23.91 -10.32 -23.69
C ARG A 470 24.62 -10.94 -22.48
N HIS A 471 24.70 -10.19 -21.38
CA HIS A 471 25.40 -10.59 -20.17
C HIS A 471 24.49 -10.46 -18.94
N PRO A 472 23.45 -11.31 -18.83
CA PRO A 472 22.51 -11.25 -17.72
C PRO A 472 23.21 -11.66 -16.42
N LYS A 473 22.88 -10.99 -15.31
CA LYS A 473 23.36 -11.40 -13.99
C LYS A 473 22.77 -12.77 -13.63
N LYS A 474 23.38 -13.47 -12.66
CA LYS A 474 22.96 -14.81 -12.23
C LYS A 474 21.45 -14.90 -11.95
N TRP A 475 20.87 -13.88 -11.29
CA TRP A 475 19.43 -13.83 -11.00
C TRP A 475 18.54 -13.64 -12.25
N ASP A 476 18.99 -12.92 -13.28
CA ASP A 476 18.23 -12.72 -14.52
C ASP A 476 18.20 -14.01 -15.37
N LYS A 477 19.23 -14.86 -15.27
CA LYS A 477 19.25 -16.16 -15.95
C LYS A 477 18.13 -17.07 -15.47
N ASP A 478 17.89 -17.09 -14.16
CA ASP A 478 16.85 -17.91 -13.53
C ASP A 478 15.45 -17.42 -13.96
N THR A 479 15.25 -16.09 -14.02
CA THR A 479 13.99 -15.46 -14.47
C THR A 479 13.73 -15.69 -15.96
N MET A 480 14.76 -15.64 -16.81
CA MET A 480 14.64 -15.94 -18.25
C MET A 480 14.38 -17.42 -18.53
N GLN A 481 15.01 -18.33 -17.77
CA GLN A 481 14.74 -19.77 -17.85
C GLN A 481 13.28 -20.09 -17.46
N LEU A 482 12.75 -19.41 -16.44
CA LEU A 482 11.36 -19.59 -16.02
C LEU A 482 10.37 -19.16 -17.12
N ARG A 483 10.63 -18.04 -17.82
CA ARG A 483 9.78 -17.58 -18.94
C ARG A 483 9.87 -18.48 -20.18
N LEU A 484 11.05 -19.01 -20.50
CA LEU A 484 11.22 -20.01 -21.56
C LEU A 484 10.46 -21.30 -21.25
N ALA A 485 10.47 -21.75 -19.99
CA ALA A 485 9.68 -22.89 -19.54
C ALA A 485 8.17 -22.62 -19.65
N THR A 486 7.71 -21.40 -19.32
CA THR A 486 6.29 -21.02 -19.48
C THR A 486 5.84 -21.00 -20.95
N ILE A 487 6.70 -20.54 -21.87
CA ILE A 487 6.39 -20.54 -23.32
C ILE A 487 6.33 -21.97 -23.89
N LEU A 488 7.16 -22.88 -23.38
CA LEU A 488 7.13 -24.31 -23.76
C LEU A 488 5.88 -25.05 -23.25
N VAL A 489 5.19 -24.55 -22.23
CA VAL A 489 3.96 -25.13 -21.68
C VAL A 489 2.68 -24.61 -22.40
N LEU A 490 2.80 -23.59 -23.26
CA LEU A 490 1.67 -22.97 -23.97
C LEU A 490 1.52 -23.38 -25.44
N LEU A 491 2.28 -24.35 -25.94
CA LEU A 491 2.02 -24.98 -27.24
C LEU A 491 1.04 -26.16 -27.04
N PRO A 492 -0.21 -26.10 -27.54
CA PRO A 492 -1.14 -27.21 -27.40
C PRO A 492 -0.69 -28.38 -28.27
N ALA A 493 -0.49 -29.54 -27.65
CA ALA A 493 -0.29 -30.80 -28.35
C ALA A 493 -1.53 -31.14 -29.19
N ILE A 494 -1.36 -31.26 -30.50
CA ILE A 494 -2.37 -31.79 -31.41
C ILE A 494 -2.35 -33.33 -31.31
N PRO A 495 -3.44 -34.01 -30.92
CA PRO A 495 -3.52 -35.45 -31.09
C PRO A 495 -4.14 -35.77 -32.45
N ALA A 496 -3.39 -36.52 -33.27
CA ALA A 496 -3.89 -37.20 -34.45
C ALA A 496 -4.74 -38.41 -34.02
N ILE A 497 -6.02 -38.44 -34.40
CA ILE A 497 -6.80 -39.67 -34.46
C ILE A 497 -7.60 -39.64 -35.77
N LEU A 498 -7.21 -40.50 -36.70
CA LEU A 498 -8.01 -40.86 -37.87
C LEU A 498 -8.15 -42.39 -37.91
N ALA A 499 -9.34 -42.82 -38.31
CA ALA A 499 -9.77 -44.17 -38.73
C ALA A 499 -10.45 -45.06 -37.67
N ALA A 500 -11.80 -45.05 -37.68
CA ALA A 500 -12.64 -46.20 -38.07
C ALA A 500 -14.15 -45.85 -37.96
N PRO A 501 -15.05 -46.54 -38.69
CA PRO A 501 -16.12 -45.87 -39.41
C PRO A 501 -17.55 -46.03 -38.85
N VAL A 502 -18.38 -45.09 -39.34
CA VAL A 502 -19.84 -44.95 -39.41
C VAL A 502 -20.68 -46.24 -39.34
N ALA A 503 -21.67 -46.25 -38.44
CA ALA A 503 -22.93 -47.01 -38.59
C ALA A 503 -24.14 -46.20 -38.06
N LYS A 504 -25.28 -46.40 -38.72
CA LYS A 504 -26.54 -45.61 -38.74
C LYS A 504 -27.39 -45.66 -37.44
N PRO A 505 -28.42 -44.78 -37.32
CA PRO A 505 -29.15 -44.51 -36.07
C PRO A 505 -30.44 -45.33 -35.93
N LEU A 506 -30.96 -45.48 -34.71
CA LEU A 506 -32.40 -45.69 -34.47
C LEU A 506 -32.83 -45.36 -33.02
N ALA A 507 -34.03 -44.76 -32.94
CA ALA A 507 -35.02 -44.76 -31.86
C ALA A 507 -34.88 -43.80 -30.65
N ALA A 508 -35.88 -42.90 -30.57
CA ALA A 508 -36.35 -42.19 -29.39
C ALA A 508 -37.47 -43.02 -28.69
N PRO A 509 -38.25 -42.49 -27.71
CA PRO A 509 -37.89 -42.11 -26.33
C PRO A 509 -38.84 -42.75 -25.28
N VAL A 510 -38.49 -42.77 -23.99
CA VAL A 510 -39.45 -42.91 -22.87
C VAL A 510 -38.99 -42.06 -21.66
N PRO A 511 -39.89 -41.30 -21.01
CA PRO A 511 -39.56 -40.38 -19.90
C PRO A 511 -39.82 -40.99 -18.52
N ASN A 512 -39.16 -40.47 -17.47
CA ASN A 512 -39.66 -40.48 -16.09
C ASN A 512 -38.91 -39.44 -15.21
N PRO A 513 -39.41 -39.05 -14.02
CA PRO A 513 -39.61 -37.66 -13.66
C PRO A 513 -38.83 -37.27 -12.38
N GLN A 514 -39.10 -36.07 -11.88
CA GLN A 514 -38.69 -35.48 -10.60
C GLN A 514 -37.48 -34.56 -10.65
N LEU A 515 -37.79 -33.26 -10.78
CA LEU A 515 -37.10 -32.19 -10.08
C LEU A 515 -38.07 -31.01 -9.97
N GLY A 516 -38.75 -30.95 -8.82
CA GLY A 516 -39.46 -29.77 -8.34
C GLY A 516 -38.53 -28.91 -7.48
N PHE A 517 -38.93 -27.65 -7.32
CA PHE A 517 -38.31 -26.58 -6.52
C PHE A 517 -37.25 -25.73 -7.21
N LEU A 518 -37.72 -24.86 -8.11
CA LEU A 518 -37.21 -23.50 -8.34
C LEU A 518 -38.20 -22.71 -9.21
N ASP A 519 -39.39 -22.40 -8.66
CA ASP A 519 -40.31 -21.44 -9.28
C ASP A 519 -41.17 -20.70 -8.25
N ALA A 520 -40.52 -19.88 -7.40
CA ALA A 520 -41.22 -18.98 -6.47
C ALA A 520 -40.60 -17.56 -6.38
N ALA A 521 -39.55 -17.25 -7.14
CA ALA A 521 -38.90 -15.94 -7.08
C ALA A 521 -39.22 -15.00 -8.24
N ASN A 522 -39.83 -15.48 -9.34
CA ASN A 522 -40.06 -14.67 -10.54
C ASN A 522 -41.46 -14.03 -10.67
N LYS A 523 -42.32 -14.13 -9.64
CA LYS A 523 -43.68 -13.55 -9.66
C LYS A 523 -43.90 -12.33 -8.77
N LEU A 524 -42.86 -11.77 -8.15
CA LEU A 524 -42.99 -10.62 -7.24
C LEU A 524 -42.36 -9.31 -7.74
N LEU A 525 -41.72 -9.30 -8.92
CA LEU A 525 -41.03 -8.09 -9.43
C LEU A 525 -41.79 -7.32 -10.53
N LEU A 526 -42.98 -7.77 -10.95
CA LEU A 526 -43.73 -7.13 -12.06
C LEU A 526 -45.00 -6.38 -11.64
N ASN A 527 -45.29 -6.27 -10.34
CA ASN A 527 -46.43 -5.50 -9.82
C ASN A 527 -46.04 -4.13 -9.22
N ALA A 528 -44.80 -3.67 -9.40
CA ALA A 528 -44.28 -2.44 -8.78
C ALA A 528 -44.17 -1.23 -9.73
N ILE A 529 -44.80 -1.25 -10.91
CA ILE A 529 -44.89 -0.07 -11.78
C ILE A 529 -46.35 0.14 -12.18
N GLY A 530 -47.07 0.92 -11.38
CA GLY A 530 -48.43 1.38 -11.67
C GLY A 530 -48.43 2.82 -12.21
N VAL A 531 -49.05 3.01 -13.38
CA VAL A 531 -49.68 4.25 -13.88
C VAL A 531 -50.78 3.73 -14.83
N GLY A 532 -52.08 4.02 -14.75
CA GLY A 532 -52.89 4.96 -13.98
C GLY A 532 -54.00 5.49 -14.89
N ALA A 533 -55.27 5.13 -14.61
CA ALA A 533 -56.55 5.72 -15.09
C ALA A 533 -56.80 5.77 -16.63
N GLY A 534 -58.00 5.63 -17.20
CA GLY A 534 -59.38 5.69 -16.71
C GLY A 534 -60.21 6.43 -17.78
N ASN A 535 -61.33 5.80 -18.20
CA ASN A 535 -62.35 6.21 -19.18
C ASN A 535 -62.01 6.18 -20.68
#